data_AF-A0AAD7ALP2-F1
#
_entry.id   AF-A0AAD7ALP2-F1
#
_cell.length_a   1.000
_cell.length_b   1.000
_cell.length_c   1.000
_cell.angle_alpha   90.00
_cell.angle_beta   90.00
_cell.angle_gamma   90.00
#
_symmetry.space_group_name_H-M   'P 1'
#
loop_
_entity.id
_entity.type
_entity.pdbx_description
1 polymer ?
#
loop_
_entity_poly.entity_id
_entity_poly.type
_entity_poly.pdbx_seq_one_letter_code
_entity_poly.pdbx_strand_id
1 'polypeptide(L)'
;MNRLVRARFLVAASFLLATLTQGYALFVQNDPPSAVAYFPSPYFLVSFFVMETSLQFYWIMQLFGRGLREARTPLPPREDSGWLEVQETNTVEPAQMAFVSLYAISNFFLVGSIFAWHFGQFAVSQIWMAFSTACQLYFIFFVLHPAGTHARTPQNRLTHLVVKTSAGIVLLYMWRAWGVMEIGPFRPDIQQQVHCGVLVLLLAFASGPDPTLGICLLLNLAAFVAGDTKDDWKFAFSCIMGVLTVVLIFDFILNRRAPQISVVRDDDSEDEESALPCSEDIFLADLTPEGSPRV
;
A
#
# COMPACT_ATOMS: atom_id res chain seq x y z
N MET A 1 26.01 -8.98 4.07
CA MET A 1 25.12 -8.85 2.89
C MET A 1 24.45 -7.48 2.93
N ASN A 2 24.66 -6.66 1.91
CA ASN A 2 24.21 -5.26 1.85
C ASN A 2 22.68 -5.16 2.00
N ARG A 3 22.18 -4.19 2.78
CA ARG A 3 20.73 -3.98 3.02
C ARG A 3 19.94 -3.90 1.70
N LEU A 4 20.50 -3.24 0.69
CA LEU A 4 19.91 -3.12 -0.64
C LEU A 4 19.76 -4.46 -1.38
N VAL A 5 20.75 -5.36 -1.28
CA VAL A 5 20.68 -6.69 -1.91
C VAL A 5 19.58 -7.53 -1.28
N ARG A 6 19.44 -7.46 0.05
CA ARG A 6 18.33 -8.10 0.78
C ARG A 6 16.98 -7.57 0.32
N ALA A 7 16.84 -6.25 0.23
CA ALA A 7 15.61 -5.60 -0.21
C ALA A 7 15.22 -6.04 -1.65
N ARG A 8 16.16 -6.00 -2.58
CA ARG A 8 15.97 -6.43 -3.97
C ARG A 8 15.52 -7.89 -4.07
N PHE A 9 16.21 -8.77 -3.35
CA PHE A 9 15.87 -10.19 -3.33
C PHE A 9 14.47 -10.41 -2.74
N LEU A 10 14.16 -9.78 -1.62
CA LEU A 10 12.88 -9.91 -0.93
C LEU A 10 11.70 -9.43 -1.81
N VAL A 11 11.84 -8.26 -2.44
CA VAL A 11 10.81 -7.72 -3.34
C VAL A 11 10.64 -8.61 -4.57
N ALA A 12 11.73 -9.00 -5.24
CA ALA A 12 11.63 -9.82 -6.45
C ALA A 12 11.03 -11.21 -6.16
N ALA A 13 11.46 -11.86 -5.09
CA ALA A 13 10.93 -13.18 -4.71
C ALA A 13 9.45 -13.10 -4.30
N SER A 14 9.06 -12.12 -3.49
CA SER A 14 7.66 -11.96 -3.08
C SER A 14 6.75 -11.55 -4.24
N PHE A 15 7.21 -10.67 -5.14
CA PHE A 15 6.49 -10.30 -6.37
C PHE A 15 6.25 -11.51 -7.28
N LEU A 16 7.30 -12.30 -7.55
CA LEU A 16 7.18 -13.48 -8.40
C LEU A 16 6.19 -14.49 -7.81
N LEU A 17 6.32 -14.77 -6.50
CA LEU A 17 5.43 -15.69 -5.81
C LEU A 17 3.96 -15.20 -5.87
N ALA A 18 3.72 -13.94 -5.52
CA ALA A 18 2.37 -13.36 -5.53
C ALA A 18 1.77 -13.35 -6.95
N THR A 19 2.53 -12.91 -7.95
CA THR A 19 2.07 -12.82 -9.35
C THR A 19 1.71 -14.20 -9.90
N LEU A 20 2.54 -15.22 -9.66
CA LEU A 20 2.27 -16.59 -10.11
C LEU A 20 1.05 -17.18 -9.41
N THR A 21 0.91 -16.97 -8.10
CA THR A 21 -0.23 -17.47 -7.32
C THR A 21 -1.53 -16.76 -7.71
N GLN A 22 -1.52 -15.44 -7.90
CA GLN A 22 -2.68 -14.69 -8.41
C GLN A 22 -3.06 -15.13 -9.83
N GLY A 23 -2.08 -15.26 -10.72
CA GLY A 23 -2.30 -15.76 -12.07
C GLY A 23 -2.95 -17.15 -12.06
N TYR A 24 -2.45 -18.06 -11.22
CA TYR A 24 -3.06 -19.37 -11.02
C TYR A 24 -4.51 -19.27 -10.54
N ALA A 25 -4.81 -18.43 -9.54
CA ALA A 25 -6.17 -18.23 -9.06
C ALA A 25 -7.11 -17.69 -10.15
N LEU A 26 -6.63 -16.78 -11.00
CA LEU A 26 -7.43 -16.20 -12.08
C LEU A 26 -7.69 -17.19 -13.22
N PHE A 27 -6.72 -18.02 -13.59
CA PHE A 27 -6.90 -18.91 -14.74
C PHE A 27 -7.46 -20.28 -14.37
N VAL A 28 -7.34 -20.70 -13.11
CA VAL A 28 -7.73 -22.05 -12.68
C VAL A 28 -8.88 -22.03 -11.67
N GLN A 29 -9.08 -20.96 -10.90
CA GLN A 29 -10.03 -20.90 -9.78
C GLN A 29 -11.04 -19.75 -9.89
N ASN A 30 -11.35 -19.32 -11.11
CA ASN A 30 -12.22 -18.17 -11.32
C ASN A 30 -13.72 -18.50 -11.25
N ASP A 31 -14.09 -19.78 -11.13
CA ASP A 31 -15.49 -20.16 -11.00
C ASP A 31 -16.00 -19.83 -9.59
N PRO A 32 -17.14 -19.10 -9.47
CA PRO A 32 -17.75 -18.85 -8.19
C PRO A 32 -18.27 -20.17 -7.58
N PRO A 33 -18.25 -20.31 -6.24
CA PRO A 33 -19.00 -21.36 -5.56
C PRO A 33 -20.48 -21.31 -5.93
N SER A 34 -21.19 -22.44 -5.83
CA SER A 34 -22.57 -22.63 -6.32
C SER A 34 -23.64 -21.67 -5.78
N ALA A 35 -23.35 -20.99 -4.68
CA ALA A 35 -24.15 -19.88 -4.19
C ALA A 35 -23.20 -18.80 -3.67
N VAL A 36 -23.43 -17.54 -4.04
CA VAL A 36 -22.67 -16.37 -3.54
C VAL A 36 -23.63 -15.19 -3.39
N ALA A 37 -23.34 -14.28 -2.46
CA ALA A 37 -24.11 -13.03 -2.37
C ALA A 37 -23.73 -12.08 -3.51
N TYR A 38 -22.42 -12.01 -3.78
CA TYR A 38 -21.84 -11.24 -4.86
C TYR A 38 -20.45 -11.77 -5.22
N PHE A 39 -20.07 -11.65 -6.48
CA PHE A 39 -18.79 -12.07 -7.01
C PHE A 39 -18.36 -11.13 -8.13
N PRO A 40 -17.08 -10.69 -8.18
CA PRO A 40 -16.65 -9.69 -9.15
C PRO A 40 -16.57 -10.30 -10.55
N SER A 41 -16.74 -9.46 -11.58
CA SER A 41 -16.59 -9.85 -12.97
C SER A 41 -15.15 -10.34 -13.26
N PRO A 42 -14.98 -11.49 -13.93
CA PRO A 42 -13.64 -12.04 -14.20
C PRO A 42 -12.80 -11.14 -15.12
N TYR A 43 -13.43 -10.40 -16.04
CA TYR A 43 -12.73 -9.47 -16.93
C TYR A 43 -12.10 -8.29 -16.20
N PHE A 44 -12.81 -7.76 -15.19
CA PHE A 44 -12.26 -6.73 -14.32
C PHE A 44 -11.10 -7.27 -13.51
N LEU A 45 -11.23 -8.47 -12.91
CA LEU A 45 -10.15 -9.10 -12.17
C LEU A 45 -8.87 -9.25 -13.00
N VAL A 46 -8.99 -9.76 -14.24
CA VAL A 46 -7.83 -9.91 -15.14
C VAL A 46 -7.24 -8.55 -15.51
N SER A 47 -8.08 -7.56 -15.79
CA SER A 47 -7.62 -6.20 -16.15
C SER A 47 -6.87 -5.53 -15.00
N PHE A 48 -7.39 -5.65 -13.78
CA PHE A 48 -6.73 -5.16 -12.57
C PHE A 48 -5.40 -5.87 -12.33
N PHE A 49 -5.37 -7.20 -12.44
CA PHE A 49 -4.14 -7.98 -12.30
C PHE A 49 -3.06 -7.54 -13.29
N VAL A 50 -3.39 -7.41 -14.57
CA VAL A 50 -2.42 -6.98 -15.59
C VAL A 50 -1.90 -5.57 -15.31
N MET A 51 -2.80 -4.64 -14.97
CA MET A 51 -2.43 -3.26 -14.64
C MET A 51 -1.52 -3.20 -13.40
N GLU A 52 -1.90 -3.89 -12.33
CA GLU A 52 -1.19 -3.88 -11.05
C GLU A 52 0.16 -4.58 -11.16
N THR A 53 0.22 -5.76 -11.80
CA THR A 53 1.47 -6.48 -12.05
C THR A 53 2.43 -5.64 -12.90
N SER A 54 1.92 -4.91 -13.91
CA SER A 54 2.75 -4.02 -14.75
C SER A 54 3.33 -2.86 -13.95
N LEU A 55 2.51 -2.22 -13.10
CA LEU A 55 2.94 -1.12 -12.24
C LEU A 55 3.97 -1.58 -11.21
N GLN A 56 3.75 -2.73 -10.58
CA GLN A 56 4.69 -3.32 -9.63
C GLN A 56 5.99 -3.69 -10.33
N PHE A 57 5.93 -4.36 -11.47
CA PHE A 57 7.11 -4.71 -12.24
C PHE A 57 7.94 -3.45 -12.59
N TYR A 58 7.28 -2.38 -13.06
CA TYR A 58 7.95 -1.12 -13.36
C TYR A 58 8.62 -0.49 -12.13
N TRP A 59 7.93 -0.48 -10.99
CA TRP A 59 8.46 0.02 -9.71
C TRP A 59 9.66 -0.80 -9.22
N ILE A 60 9.61 -2.13 -9.36
CA ILE A 60 10.71 -3.03 -9.04
C ILE A 60 11.90 -2.74 -9.98
N MET A 61 11.66 -2.61 -11.29
CA MET A 61 12.72 -2.31 -12.26
C MET A 61 13.46 -1.01 -11.93
N GLN A 62 12.77 0.00 -11.39
CA GLN A 62 13.39 1.24 -10.92
C GLN A 62 14.35 1.00 -9.74
N LEU A 63 14.02 0.08 -8.82
CA LEU A 63 14.87 -0.31 -7.68
C LEU A 63 16.18 -0.98 -8.15
N PHE A 64 16.13 -1.74 -9.25
CA PHE A 64 17.30 -2.39 -9.84
C PHE A 64 18.12 -1.43 -10.71
N GLY A 65 17.46 -0.60 -11.53
CA GLY A 65 18.10 0.30 -12.49
C GLY A 65 18.92 1.42 -11.83
N ARG A 66 18.46 1.99 -10.71
CA ARG A 66 19.17 3.08 -10.02
C ARG A 66 20.57 2.67 -9.52
N GLY A 67 20.73 1.44 -9.04
CA GLY A 67 22.05 0.97 -8.58
C GLY A 67 23.03 0.61 -9.71
N LEU A 68 22.57 0.38 -10.94
CA LEU A 68 23.47 0.22 -12.09
C LEU A 68 24.00 1.56 -12.59
N ARG A 69 23.25 2.66 -12.38
CA ARG A 69 23.65 4.02 -12.72
C ARG A 69 24.71 4.56 -11.74
N GLU A 70 24.58 4.17 -10.47
CA GLU A 70 25.55 4.43 -9.40
C GLU A 70 26.92 3.79 -9.68
N ALA A 71 26.96 2.59 -10.28
CA ALA A 71 28.21 1.93 -10.66
C ALA A 71 28.91 2.51 -11.91
N ARG A 72 28.24 3.38 -12.66
CA ARG A 72 28.72 3.95 -13.93
C ARG A 72 29.10 5.43 -13.86
N THR A 73 28.92 6.08 -12.72
CA THR A 73 29.32 7.48 -12.58
C THR A 73 30.79 7.51 -12.14
N PRO A 74 31.76 7.81 -13.03
CA PRO A 74 33.11 8.11 -12.60
C PRO A 74 33.04 9.31 -11.64
N LEU A 75 33.77 9.22 -10.53
CA LEU A 75 33.92 10.32 -9.58
C LEU A 75 34.23 11.60 -10.37
N PRO A 76 33.43 12.68 -10.24
CA PRO A 76 33.80 13.94 -10.87
C PRO A 76 35.19 14.34 -10.36
N PRO A 77 36.03 14.97 -11.20
CA PRO A 77 37.23 15.62 -10.72
C PRO A 77 36.83 16.55 -9.58
N ARG A 78 37.53 16.46 -8.45
CA ARG A 78 37.32 17.33 -7.29
C ARG A 78 37.57 18.77 -7.74
N GLU A 79 36.50 19.48 -8.07
CA GLU A 79 36.52 20.88 -8.49
C GLU A 79 35.94 21.70 -7.32
N ASP A 80 36.79 22.55 -6.74
CA ASP A 80 36.57 23.26 -5.47
C ASP A 80 35.57 24.45 -5.61
N SER A 81 34.51 24.30 -6.40
CA SER A 81 33.51 25.36 -6.63
C SER A 81 32.36 25.26 -5.64
N GLY A 82 32.32 26.18 -4.67
CA GLY A 82 31.31 26.32 -3.61
C GLY A 82 29.93 26.78 -4.06
N TRP A 83 29.38 26.19 -5.12
CA TRP A 83 27.97 26.33 -5.47
C TRP A 83 27.21 25.10 -5.00
N LEU A 84 26.05 25.34 -4.39
CA LEU A 84 25.10 24.36 -3.86
C LEU A 84 24.55 23.50 -5.01
N GLU A 85 25.36 22.57 -5.50
CA GLU A 85 24.94 21.58 -6.47
C GLU A 85 23.92 20.70 -5.75
N VAL A 86 22.65 20.82 -6.13
CA VAL A 86 21.58 19.90 -5.73
C VAL A 86 22.00 18.54 -6.28
N GLN A 87 22.81 17.84 -5.50
CA GLN A 87 23.30 16.53 -5.80
C GLN A 87 22.08 15.64 -5.89
N GLU A 88 21.62 15.38 -7.12
CA GLU A 88 20.58 14.42 -7.44
C GLU A 88 21.17 13.04 -7.12
N THR A 89 21.24 12.75 -5.81
CA THR A 89 21.86 11.56 -5.29
C THR A 89 21.09 10.38 -5.88
N ASN A 90 21.78 9.55 -6.66
CA ASN A 90 21.28 8.27 -7.22
C ASN A 90 20.89 7.25 -6.11
N THR A 91 20.72 7.71 -4.88
CA THR A 91 20.28 6.97 -3.71
C THR A 91 18.86 6.45 -3.94
N VAL A 92 18.64 5.19 -3.57
CA VAL A 92 17.30 4.59 -3.59
C VAL A 92 16.35 5.44 -2.76
N GLU A 93 15.16 5.68 -3.32
CA GLU A 93 14.12 6.47 -2.67
C GLU A 93 13.81 5.93 -1.26
N PRO A 94 13.88 6.77 -0.20
CA PRO A 94 13.65 6.32 1.16
C PRO A 94 12.28 5.67 1.38
N ALA A 95 11.24 6.23 0.76
CA ALA A 95 9.87 5.69 0.83
C ALA A 95 9.78 4.30 0.18
N GLN A 96 10.51 4.09 -0.92
CA GLN A 96 10.61 2.79 -1.59
C GLN A 96 11.23 1.75 -0.66
N MET A 97 12.34 2.09 0.01
CA MET A 97 13.01 1.19 0.97
C MET A 97 12.15 0.88 2.20
N ALA A 98 11.37 1.85 2.70
CA ALA A 98 10.43 1.64 3.79
C ALA A 98 9.28 0.70 3.39
N PHE A 99 8.83 0.76 2.13
CA PHE A 99 7.73 -0.07 1.64
C PHE A 99 8.13 -1.55 1.46
N VAL A 100 9.38 -1.83 1.10
CA VAL A 100 9.84 -3.18 0.69
C VAL A 100 9.42 -4.29 1.66
N SER A 101 9.60 -4.10 2.96
CA SER A 101 9.27 -5.13 3.96
C SER A 101 7.76 -5.35 4.06
N LEU A 102 6.98 -4.28 4.12
CA LEU A 102 5.52 -4.34 4.18
C LEU A 102 4.91 -4.90 2.90
N TYR A 103 5.47 -4.55 1.74
CA TYR A 103 5.12 -5.13 0.44
C TYR A 103 5.30 -6.65 0.45
N ALA A 104 6.46 -7.15 0.90
CA ALA A 104 6.73 -8.59 0.96
C ALA A 104 5.82 -9.33 1.95
N ILE A 105 5.54 -8.72 3.12
CA ILE A 105 4.63 -9.28 4.14
C ILE A 105 3.18 -9.33 3.60
N SER A 106 2.71 -8.26 2.96
CA SER A 106 1.38 -8.22 2.34
C SER A 106 1.24 -9.28 1.24
N ASN A 107 2.26 -9.43 0.38
CA ASN A 107 2.29 -10.48 -0.64
C ASN A 107 2.27 -11.89 -0.04
N PHE A 108 2.96 -12.12 1.07
CA PHE A 108 2.91 -13.39 1.79
C PHE A 108 1.49 -13.71 2.28
N PHE A 109 0.81 -12.74 2.90
CA PHE A 109 -0.58 -12.91 3.36
C PHE A 109 -1.55 -13.11 2.20
N LEU A 110 -1.36 -12.39 1.09
CA LEU A 110 -2.13 -12.56 -0.13
C LEU A 110 -1.97 -13.98 -0.71
N VAL A 111 -0.75 -14.50 -0.79
CA VAL A 111 -0.50 -15.90 -1.24
C VAL A 111 -1.18 -16.90 -0.30
N GLY A 112 -1.06 -16.71 1.01
CA GLY A 112 -1.73 -17.54 2.02
C GLY A 112 -3.25 -17.53 1.88
N SER A 113 -3.84 -16.37 1.56
CA SER A 113 -5.28 -16.25 1.33
C SER A 113 -5.76 -17.03 0.10
N ILE A 114 -5.00 -16.98 -1.01
CA ILE A 114 -5.32 -17.68 -2.25
C ILE A 114 -5.14 -19.19 -2.05
N PHE A 115 -4.11 -19.60 -1.31
CA PHE A 115 -3.93 -20.99 -0.93
C PHE A 115 -5.12 -21.50 -0.10
N ALA A 116 -5.53 -20.77 0.94
CA ALA A 116 -6.70 -21.14 1.75
C ALA A 116 -7.99 -21.18 0.91
N TRP A 117 -8.15 -20.25 -0.05
CA TRP A 117 -9.26 -20.25 -1.00
C TRP A 117 -9.32 -21.54 -1.81
N HIS A 118 -8.17 -22.02 -2.29
CA HIS A 118 -8.08 -23.24 -3.09
C HIS A 118 -8.67 -24.46 -2.37
N PHE A 119 -8.46 -24.57 -1.06
CA PHE A 119 -8.99 -25.67 -0.24
C PHE A 119 -10.42 -25.43 0.27
N GLY A 120 -11.12 -24.41 -0.22
CA GLY A 120 -12.47 -24.05 0.22
C GLY A 120 -12.53 -23.49 1.64
N GLN A 121 -11.39 -23.11 2.24
CA GLN A 121 -11.31 -22.54 3.59
C GLN A 121 -11.49 -21.02 3.54
N PHE A 122 -12.69 -20.56 3.14
CA PHE A 122 -12.98 -19.15 2.88
C PHE A 122 -12.79 -18.24 4.11
N ALA A 123 -13.11 -18.74 5.31
CA ALA A 123 -12.90 -17.98 6.55
C ALA A 123 -11.40 -17.74 6.83
N VAL A 124 -10.56 -18.76 6.61
CA VAL A 124 -9.10 -18.63 6.75
C VAL A 124 -8.55 -17.68 5.69
N SER A 125 -9.05 -17.80 4.45
CA SER A 125 -8.71 -16.87 3.36
C SER A 125 -9.02 -15.42 3.74
N GLN A 126 -10.19 -15.16 4.34
CA GLN A 126 -10.57 -13.84 4.82
C GLN A 126 -9.60 -13.30 5.86
N ILE A 127 -9.20 -14.12 6.85
CA ILE A 127 -8.28 -13.69 7.92
C ILE A 127 -6.94 -13.26 7.32
N TRP A 128 -6.37 -14.07 6.42
CA TRP A 128 -5.14 -13.71 5.72
C TRP A 128 -5.29 -12.41 4.91
N MET A 129 -6.42 -12.25 4.21
CA MET A 129 -6.67 -11.02 3.46
C MET A 129 -6.81 -9.80 4.37
N ALA A 130 -7.44 -9.94 5.52
CA ALA A 130 -7.57 -8.85 6.49
C ALA A 130 -6.18 -8.38 6.97
N PHE A 131 -5.24 -9.30 7.23
CA PHE A 131 -3.86 -8.93 7.54
C PHE A 131 -3.16 -8.24 6.37
N SER A 132 -3.35 -8.72 5.13
CA SER A 132 -2.78 -8.07 3.94
C SER A 132 -3.33 -6.65 3.78
N THR A 133 -4.64 -6.46 3.92
CA THR A 133 -5.31 -5.16 3.89
C THR A 133 -4.75 -4.25 4.98
N ALA A 134 -4.61 -4.76 6.21
CA ALA A 134 -4.07 -3.98 7.32
C ALA A 134 -2.64 -3.48 7.05
N CYS A 135 -1.77 -4.31 6.46
CA CYS A 135 -0.42 -3.88 6.07
C CYS A 135 -0.44 -2.75 5.02
N GLN A 136 -1.28 -2.87 4.00
CA GLN A 136 -1.37 -1.87 2.92
C GLN A 136 -1.97 -0.55 3.44
N LEU A 137 -3.05 -0.62 4.22
CA LEU A 137 -3.69 0.56 4.83
C LEU A 137 -2.78 1.21 5.87
N TYR A 138 -2.04 0.41 6.66
CA TYR A 138 -1.03 0.94 7.58
C TYR A 138 0.01 1.78 6.82
N PHE A 139 0.51 1.27 5.71
CA PHE A 139 1.48 2.00 4.90
C PHE A 139 0.89 3.29 4.32
N ILE A 140 -0.34 3.25 3.79
CA ILE A 140 -1.02 4.44 3.23
C ILE A 140 -1.24 5.50 4.30
N PHE A 141 -1.80 5.14 5.45
CA PHE A 141 -2.27 6.13 6.43
C PHE A 141 -1.17 6.62 7.38
N PHE A 142 -0.21 5.77 7.75
CA PHE A 142 0.80 6.12 8.73
C PHE A 142 2.14 6.46 8.08
N VAL A 143 2.57 5.70 7.07
CA VAL A 143 3.89 5.93 6.45
C VAL A 143 3.83 6.98 5.34
N LEU A 144 2.79 6.93 4.51
CA LEU A 144 2.57 7.85 3.38
C LEU A 144 1.74 9.09 3.78
N HIS A 145 1.63 9.35 5.08
CA HIS A 145 0.84 10.45 5.58
C HIS A 145 1.26 11.79 4.92
N PRO A 146 0.33 12.67 4.50
CA PRO A 146 0.66 13.91 3.80
C PRO A 146 1.58 14.86 4.58
N ALA A 147 1.55 14.81 5.91
CA ALA A 147 2.43 15.60 6.78
C ALA A 147 3.72 14.86 7.21
N GLY A 148 3.96 13.63 6.70
CA GLY A 148 5.08 12.78 7.10
C GLY A 148 6.35 12.96 6.25
N THR A 149 7.41 12.27 6.66
CA THR A 149 8.72 12.23 5.98
C THR A 149 8.68 11.64 4.56
N HIS A 150 7.58 10.96 4.21
CA HIS A 150 7.36 10.36 2.89
C HIS A 150 6.15 10.96 2.16
N ALA A 151 5.83 12.23 2.46
CA ALA A 151 4.83 13.02 1.75
C ALA A 151 5.06 12.98 0.23
N ARG A 152 4.00 13.16 -0.54
CA ARG A 152 4.02 13.00 -1.99
C ARG A 152 4.94 14.03 -2.66
N THR A 153 6.03 13.56 -3.25
CA THR A 153 6.96 14.31 -4.09
C THR A 153 6.96 13.75 -5.51
N PRO A 154 7.40 14.51 -6.54
CA PRO A 154 7.54 14.00 -7.90
C PRO A 154 8.36 12.70 -7.99
N GLN A 155 9.34 12.55 -7.09
CA GLN A 155 10.24 11.40 -7.04
C GLN A 155 9.55 10.12 -6.52
N ASN A 156 8.58 10.24 -5.59
CA ASN A 156 7.91 9.09 -4.96
C ASN A 156 6.49 8.80 -5.49
N ARG A 157 6.06 9.49 -6.56
CA ARG A 157 4.71 9.33 -7.13
C ARG A 157 4.42 7.88 -7.52
N LEU A 158 5.43 7.17 -8.01
CA LEU A 158 5.27 5.77 -8.42
C LEU A 158 5.03 4.86 -7.21
N THR A 159 5.76 5.05 -6.12
CA THR A 159 5.55 4.30 -4.87
C THR A 159 4.14 4.52 -4.34
N HIS A 160 3.67 5.78 -4.29
CA HIS A 160 2.29 6.11 -3.91
C HIS A 160 1.25 5.41 -4.81
N LEU A 161 1.48 5.44 -6.13
CA LEU A 161 0.58 4.80 -7.10
C LEU A 161 0.52 3.28 -6.87
N VAL A 162 1.66 2.61 -6.76
CA VAL A 162 1.77 1.15 -6.57
C VAL A 162 1.12 0.70 -5.28
N VAL A 163 1.38 1.40 -4.17
CA VAL A 163 0.79 1.07 -2.87
C VAL A 163 -0.74 1.17 -2.94
N LYS A 164 -1.26 2.27 -3.52
CA LYS A 164 -2.70 2.50 -3.56
C LYS A 164 -3.42 1.54 -4.50
N THR A 165 -2.84 1.22 -5.66
CA THR A 165 -3.41 0.20 -6.55
C THR A 165 -3.33 -1.20 -5.93
N SER A 166 -2.23 -1.52 -5.24
CA SER A 166 -2.06 -2.77 -4.48
C SER A 166 -3.08 -2.90 -3.35
N ALA A 167 -3.33 -1.83 -2.59
CA ALA A 167 -4.42 -1.80 -1.60
C ALA A 167 -5.79 -2.01 -2.25
N GLY A 168 -6.02 -1.41 -3.42
CA GLY A 168 -7.24 -1.59 -4.20
C GLY A 168 -7.51 -3.06 -4.55
N ILE A 169 -6.52 -3.78 -5.08
CA ILE A 169 -6.69 -5.20 -5.43
C ILE A 169 -6.85 -6.09 -4.19
N VAL A 170 -6.10 -5.84 -3.11
CA VAL A 170 -6.22 -6.59 -1.85
C VAL A 170 -7.62 -6.42 -1.27
N LEU A 171 -8.17 -5.19 -1.29
CA LEU A 171 -9.55 -4.93 -0.92
C LEU A 171 -10.55 -5.66 -1.83
N LEU A 172 -10.32 -5.69 -3.15
CA LEU A 172 -11.18 -6.43 -4.08
C LEU A 172 -11.26 -7.92 -3.71
N TYR A 173 -10.11 -8.56 -3.43
CA TYR A 173 -10.09 -9.95 -2.99
C TYR A 173 -10.72 -10.14 -1.60
N MET A 174 -10.55 -9.19 -0.68
CA MET A 174 -11.18 -9.21 0.64
C MET A 174 -12.70 -9.20 0.53
N TRP A 175 -13.25 -8.32 -0.32
CA TRP A 175 -14.69 -8.28 -0.56
C TRP A 175 -15.18 -9.51 -1.31
N ARG A 176 -14.42 -10.01 -2.29
CA ARG A 176 -14.74 -11.27 -2.99
C ARG A 176 -14.93 -12.41 -1.99
N ALA A 177 -14.04 -12.52 -1.00
CA ALA A 177 -14.15 -13.56 0.02
C ALA A 177 -15.31 -13.35 0.99
N TRP A 178 -15.59 -12.11 1.35
CA TRP A 178 -16.80 -11.76 2.11
C TRP A 178 -18.09 -12.18 1.38
N GLY A 179 -18.19 -11.92 0.08
CA GLY A 179 -19.39 -12.26 -0.72
C GLY A 179 -19.67 -13.77 -0.83
N VAL A 180 -18.63 -14.60 -0.67
CA VAL A 180 -18.75 -16.06 -0.57
C VAL A 180 -19.11 -16.51 0.84
N MET A 181 -18.67 -15.82 1.89
CA MET A 181 -19.04 -16.21 3.25
C MET A 181 -20.46 -15.81 3.63
N GLU A 182 -21.03 -14.82 2.95
CA GLU A 182 -22.40 -14.35 3.15
C GLU A 182 -23.47 -15.30 2.54
N ILE A 183 -23.12 -16.56 2.30
CA ILE A 183 -24.06 -17.60 1.89
C ILE A 183 -24.94 -17.97 3.08
N GLY A 184 -26.15 -17.42 3.10
CA GLY A 184 -27.23 -17.82 3.98
C GLY A 184 -28.59 -17.63 3.32
N PRO A 185 -29.65 -18.23 3.89
CA PRO A 185 -31.03 -18.02 3.44
C PRO A 185 -31.54 -16.59 3.69
N PHE A 186 -30.73 -15.77 4.37
CA PHE A 186 -31.10 -14.41 4.75
C PHE A 186 -30.73 -13.45 3.62
N ARG A 187 -31.72 -12.62 3.26
CA ARG A 187 -31.57 -11.47 2.38
C ARG A 187 -30.46 -10.55 2.93
N PRO A 188 -29.65 -9.88 2.09
CA PRO A 188 -28.63 -8.96 2.57
C PRO A 188 -29.24 -7.93 3.51
N ASP A 189 -28.60 -7.78 4.67
CA ASP A 189 -29.07 -6.83 5.66
C ASP A 189 -28.73 -5.41 5.20
N ILE A 190 -29.71 -4.50 5.27
CA ILE A 190 -29.52 -3.08 4.93
C ILE A 190 -28.39 -2.51 5.79
N GLN A 191 -28.24 -2.97 7.03
CA GLN A 191 -27.15 -2.55 7.90
C GLN A 191 -25.78 -2.90 7.31
N GLN A 192 -25.61 -4.11 6.75
CA GLN A 192 -24.36 -4.54 6.11
C GLN A 192 -24.05 -3.71 4.85
N GLN A 193 -25.06 -3.42 4.03
CA GLN A 193 -24.90 -2.58 2.85
C GLN A 193 -24.48 -1.16 3.21
N VAL A 194 -25.09 -0.57 4.23
CA VAL A 194 -24.73 0.77 4.75
C VAL A 194 -23.32 0.77 5.31
N HIS A 195 -22.94 -0.23 6.11
CA HIS A 195 -21.58 -0.35 6.64
C HIS A 195 -20.54 -0.47 5.51
N CYS A 196 -20.83 -1.24 4.46
CA CYS A 196 -19.98 -1.35 3.29
C CYS A 196 -19.79 0.02 2.61
N GLY A 197 -20.88 0.75 2.37
CA GLY A 197 -20.84 2.09 1.79
C GLY A 197 -20.04 3.09 2.63
N VAL A 198 -20.27 3.12 3.94
CA VAL A 198 -19.51 3.98 4.87
C VAL A 198 -18.02 3.64 4.85
N LEU A 199 -17.67 2.35 4.89
CA LEU A 199 -16.27 1.93 4.89
C LEU A 199 -15.56 2.33 3.58
N VAL A 200 -16.20 2.15 2.42
CA VAL A 200 -15.66 2.58 1.12
C VAL A 200 -15.43 4.10 1.08
N LEU A 201 -16.41 4.89 1.54
CA LEU A 201 -16.29 6.35 1.57
C LEU A 201 -15.18 6.80 2.53
N LEU A 202 -15.10 6.22 3.73
CA LEU A 202 -14.05 6.52 4.70
C LEU A 202 -12.66 6.19 4.14
N LEU A 203 -12.49 5.04 3.47
CA LEU A 203 -11.22 4.68 2.84
C LEU A 203 -10.84 5.67 1.72
N ALA A 204 -11.80 6.09 0.90
CA ALA A 204 -11.55 7.07 -0.14
C ALA A 204 -11.08 8.41 0.44
N PHE A 205 -11.78 8.95 1.44
CA PHE A 205 -11.43 10.20 2.11
C PHE A 205 -10.10 10.13 2.86
N ALA A 206 -9.87 9.04 3.60
CA ALA A 206 -8.66 8.88 4.41
C ALA A 206 -7.38 8.76 3.55
N SER A 207 -7.52 8.43 2.25
CA SER A 207 -6.37 8.25 1.33
C SER A 207 -5.65 9.55 0.95
N GLY A 208 -6.18 10.70 1.40
CA GLY A 208 -5.62 12.02 1.18
C GLY A 208 -6.01 12.62 -0.18
N PRO A 209 -5.37 13.72 -0.59
CA PRO A 209 -5.74 14.50 -1.80
C PRO A 209 -5.46 13.80 -3.12
N ASP A 210 -4.97 12.55 -3.07
CA ASP A 210 -4.65 11.79 -4.27
C ASP A 210 -5.75 10.74 -4.51
N PRO A 211 -6.53 10.89 -5.60
CA PRO A 211 -7.77 10.13 -5.81
C PRO A 211 -7.54 8.68 -6.21
N THR A 212 -6.29 8.23 -6.34
CA THR A 212 -5.92 6.89 -6.83
C THR A 212 -6.65 5.78 -6.10
N LEU A 213 -6.64 5.77 -4.75
CA LEU A 213 -7.33 4.71 -3.99
C LEU A 213 -8.84 4.77 -4.20
N GLY A 214 -9.43 5.97 -4.21
CA GLY A 214 -10.85 6.16 -4.50
C GLY A 214 -11.25 5.65 -5.89
N ILE A 215 -10.41 5.89 -6.91
CA ILE A 215 -10.62 5.35 -8.26
C ILE A 215 -10.53 3.82 -8.26
N CYS A 216 -9.57 3.24 -7.54
CA CYS A 216 -9.49 1.78 -7.40
C CYS A 216 -10.74 1.21 -6.73
N LEU A 217 -11.25 1.85 -5.67
CA LEU A 217 -12.49 1.45 -5.00
C LEU A 217 -13.70 1.57 -5.94
N LEU A 218 -13.76 2.61 -6.76
CA LEU A 218 -14.81 2.78 -7.77
C LEU A 218 -14.80 1.65 -8.80
N LEU A 219 -13.61 1.30 -9.29
CA LEU A 219 -13.42 0.19 -10.22
C LEU A 219 -13.73 -1.17 -9.57
N ASN A 220 -13.46 -1.34 -8.27
CA ASN A 220 -13.86 -2.54 -7.51
C ASN A 220 -15.39 -2.67 -7.45
N LEU A 221 -16.10 -1.58 -7.14
CA LEU A 221 -17.56 -1.56 -7.14
C LEU A 221 -18.11 -1.87 -8.53
N ALA A 222 -17.53 -1.29 -9.59
CA ALA A 222 -17.90 -1.60 -10.97
C ALA A 222 -17.70 -3.09 -11.29
N ALA A 223 -16.62 -3.69 -10.80
CA ALA A 223 -16.37 -5.13 -10.96
C ALA A 223 -17.47 -5.98 -10.29
N PHE A 224 -17.97 -5.60 -9.12
CA PHE A 224 -19.07 -6.30 -8.45
C PHE A 224 -20.43 -6.07 -9.13
N VAL A 225 -20.71 -4.86 -9.61
CA VAL A 225 -21.94 -4.57 -10.35
C VAL A 225 -22.00 -5.37 -11.67
N ALA A 226 -20.87 -5.49 -12.37
CA ALA A 226 -20.76 -6.23 -13.62
C ALA A 226 -20.61 -7.76 -13.44
N GLY A 227 -20.45 -8.24 -12.20
CA GLY A 227 -20.22 -9.65 -11.88
C GLY A 227 -21.49 -10.42 -11.53
N ASP A 228 -21.30 -11.61 -10.96
CA ASP A 228 -22.39 -12.45 -10.48
C ASP A 228 -22.84 -11.98 -9.09
N THR A 229 -23.80 -11.06 -9.09
CA THR A 229 -24.27 -10.38 -7.89
C THR A 229 -25.79 -10.41 -7.81
N LYS A 230 -26.34 -10.69 -6.62
CA LYS A 230 -27.78 -10.61 -6.34
C LYS A 230 -28.30 -9.18 -6.53
N ASP A 231 -29.55 -9.03 -6.96
CA ASP A 231 -30.11 -7.72 -7.33
C ASP A 231 -30.06 -6.68 -6.20
N ASP A 232 -30.32 -7.10 -4.95
CA ASP A 232 -30.22 -6.22 -3.79
C ASP A 232 -28.80 -5.64 -3.61
N TRP A 233 -27.76 -6.48 -3.77
CA TRP A 233 -26.36 -6.05 -3.71
C TRP A 233 -25.94 -5.24 -4.94
N LYS A 234 -26.45 -5.58 -6.13
CA LYS A 234 -26.19 -4.79 -7.36
C LYS A 234 -26.69 -3.36 -7.20
N PHE A 235 -27.89 -3.19 -6.65
CA PHE A 235 -28.45 -1.87 -6.36
C PHE A 235 -27.61 -1.12 -5.33
N ALA A 236 -27.24 -1.78 -4.22
CA ALA A 236 -26.40 -1.18 -3.18
C ALA A 236 -25.04 -0.71 -3.73
N PHE A 237 -24.32 -1.57 -4.45
CA PHE A 237 -23.04 -1.20 -5.06
C PHE A 237 -23.18 -0.07 -6.07
N SER A 238 -24.26 -0.06 -6.87
CA SER A 238 -24.53 1.04 -7.81
C SER A 238 -24.75 2.37 -7.10
N CYS A 239 -25.48 2.37 -5.98
CA CYS A 239 -25.68 3.56 -5.15
C CYS A 239 -24.36 4.05 -4.55
N ILE A 240 -23.57 3.15 -3.94
CA ILE A 240 -22.27 3.48 -3.35
C ILE A 240 -21.33 4.03 -4.43
N MET A 241 -21.30 3.41 -5.61
CA MET A 241 -20.50 3.86 -6.76
C MET A 241 -20.89 5.27 -7.22
N GLY A 242 -22.19 5.57 -7.29
CA GLY A 242 -22.70 6.91 -7.62
C GLY A 242 -22.25 7.96 -6.59
N VAL A 243 -22.42 7.68 -5.30
CA VAL A 243 -21.99 8.59 -4.21
C VAL A 243 -20.48 8.81 -4.24
N LEU A 244 -19.70 7.72 -4.34
CA LEU A 244 -18.24 7.80 -4.42
C LEU A 244 -17.77 8.62 -5.63
N THR A 245 -18.43 8.48 -6.78
CA THR A 245 -18.11 9.28 -7.98
C THR A 245 -18.30 10.78 -7.73
N VAL A 246 -19.42 11.17 -7.12
CA VAL A 246 -19.69 12.57 -6.77
C VAL A 246 -18.63 13.10 -5.82
N VAL A 247 -18.28 12.32 -4.80
CA VAL A 247 -17.22 12.66 -3.83
C VAL A 247 -15.88 12.89 -4.53
N LEU A 248 -15.45 11.98 -5.41
CA LEU A 248 -14.18 12.10 -6.12
C LEU A 248 -14.14 13.28 -7.08
N ILE A 249 -15.25 13.58 -7.76
CA ILE A 249 -15.36 14.77 -8.61
C ILE A 249 -15.25 16.04 -7.77
N PHE A 250 -15.93 16.08 -6.63
CA PHE A 250 -15.90 17.23 -5.74
C PHE A 250 -14.50 17.46 -5.15
N ASP A 251 -13.86 16.42 -4.64
CA ASP A 251 -12.48 16.47 -4.13
C ASP A 251 -11.50 16.94 -5.23
N PHE A 252 -11.65 16.42 -6.45
CA PHE A 252 -10.83 16.86 -7.59
C PHE A 252 -11.03 18.34 -7.93
N ILE A 253 -12.27 18.85 -7.90
CA ILE A 253 -12.56 20.26 -8.13
C ILE A 253 -11.97 21.13 -7.02
N LEU A 254 -12.11 20.72 -5.76
CA LEU A 254 -11.55 21.45 -4.61
C LEU A 254 -10.02 21.49 -4.66
N ASN A 255 -9.38 20.36 -4.92
CA ASN A 255 -7.91 20.26 -5.00
C ASN A 255 -7.33 21.05 -6.19
N ARG A 256 -8.11 21.25 -7.27
CA ARG A 256 -7.71 22.15 -8.36
C ARG A 256 -7.85 23.63 -8.02
N ARG A 257 -8.75 23.98 -7.08
CA ARG A 257 -9.04 25.37 -6.70
C ARG A 257 -8.21 25.86 -5.54
N ALA A 258 -7.68 24.98 -4.70
CA ALA A 258 -6.74 25.35 -3.65
C ALA A 258 -5.50 25.98 -4.32
N PRO A 259 -5.26 27.29 -4.14
CA PRO A 259 -4.02 27.90 -4.60
C PRO A 259 -2.90 27.14 -3.92
N GLN A 260 -1.83 26.82 -4.66
CA GLN A 260 -0.59 26.39 -4.04
C GLN A 260 -0.08 27.59 -3.24
N ILE A 261 -0.58 27.74 -2.00
CA ILE A 261 0.10 28.46 -0.95
C ILE A 261 1.35 27.62 -0.74
N SER A 262 2.36 27.87 -1.57
CA SER A 262 3.72 27.50 -1.28
C SER A 262 3.96 28.07 0.11
N VAL A 263 3.91 27.19 1.11
CA VAL A 263 4.46 27.48 2.41
C VAL A 263 5.92 27.78 2.09
N VAL A 264 6.21 29.06 1.88
CA VAL A 264 7.54 29.62 2.02
C VAL A 264 7.83 29.34 3.48
N ARG A 265 8.44 28.17 3.71
CA ARG A 265 8.99 27.81 4.98
C ARG A 265 10.19 28.73 5.10
N ASP A 266 9.96 29.88 5.73
CA ASP A 266 11.02 30.78 6.18
C ASP A 266 11.84 29.96 7.20
N ASP A 267 12.73 29.10 6.72
CA ASP A 267 13.73 28.35 7.52
C ASP A 267 14.87 29.29 7.99
N ASP A 268 14.66 30.60 8.01
CA ASP A 268 15.64 31.63 8.36
C ASP A 268 15.70 31.92 9.88
N SER A 269 15.21 31.04 10.77
CA SER A 269 15.19 31.35 12.22
C SER A 269 15.61 30.23 13.19
N GLU A 270 16.38 29.22 12.77
CA GLU A 270 16.93 28.21 13.71
C GLU A 270 18.47 28.24 13.87
N ASP A 271 19.11 29.38 13.58
CA ASP A 271 20.52 29.62 13.91
C ASP A 271 20.70 30.34 15.26
N GLU A 272 19.88 30.10 16.30
CA GLU A 272 20.18 30.72 17.61
C GLU A 272 19.50 30.09 18.85
N GLU A 273 19.51 28.77 19.05
CA GLU A 273 19.24 28.26 20.41
C GLU A 273 20.02 27.01 20.80
N SER A 274 21.18 27.25 21.41
CA SER A 274 21.75 26.50 22.53
C SER A 274 22.28 25.08 22.28
N ALA A 275 23.59 25.05 22.08
CA ALA A 275 24.43 23.95 22.55
C ALA A 275 24.21 23.71 24.05
N LEU A 276 23.47 22.66 24.40
CA LEU A 276 23.55 22.00 25.71
C LEU A 276 24.42 20.75 25.56
N PRO A 277 25.58 20.68 26.23
CA PRO A 277 26.34 19.44 26.28
C PRO A 277 25.55 18.40 27.08
N CYS A 278 25.12 17.32 26.43
CA CYS A 278 24.64 16.13 27.11
C CYS A 278 25.78 15.57 27.98
N SER A 279 25.67 15.81 29.27
CA SER A 279 26.48 15.18 30.32
C SER A 279 26.11 13.70 30.40
N GLU A 280 26.90 12.86 29.73
CA GLU A 280 26.74 11.40 29.65
C GLU A 280 27.48 10.65 30.78
N ASP A 281 27.67 11.27 31.96
CA ASP A 281 28.47 10.74 33.06
C ASP A 281 27.67 10.60 34.38
N ILE A 282 26.60 9.79 34.46
CA ILE A 282 25.94 9.52 35.78
C ILE A 282 25.57 8.03 36.04
N PHE A 283 25.67 7.07 35.11
CA PHE A 283 25.09 5.73 35.36
C PHE A 283 26.00 4.51 35.11
N LEU A 284 27.28 4.57 35.49
CA LEU A 284 28.20 3.41 35.39
C LEU A 284 29.15 3.26 36.59
N ALA A 285 28.67 3.46 37.80
CA ALA A 285 29.39 3.07 39.01
C ALA A 285 28.42 2.50 40.04
N ASP A 286 28.13 1.19 40.00
CA ASP A 286 27.96 0.37 41.23
C ASP A 286 27.73 -1.14 40.95
N LEU A 287 28.63 -1.83 40.23
CA LEU A 287 28.58 -3.30 40.16
C LEU A 287 29.99 -3.91 40.20
N THR A 288 30.62 -3.84 41.37
CA THR A 288 31.72 -4.74 41.76
C THR A 288 31.24 -5.66 42.89
N PRO A 289 31.11 -6.98 42.67
CA PRO A 289 30.97 -7.92 43.77
C PRO A 289 32.35 -8.24 44.36
N GLU A 290 32.68 -7.60 45.49
CA GLU A 290 33.69 -8.10 46.42
C GLU A 290 33.16 -9.37 47.13
N GLY A 291 34.04 -10.36 47.30
CA GLY A 291 33.87 -11.36 48.36
C GLY A 291 33.97 -12.82 47.92
N SER A 292 35.20 -13.31 47.76
CA SER A 292 35.52 -14.74 47.89
C SER A 292 36.36 -14.94 49.15
N PRO A 293 35.87 -15.66 50.18
CA PRO A 293 36.69 -16.04 51.31
C PRO A 293 37.49 -17.31 50.99
N ARG A 294 38.81 -17.21 51.17
CA ARG A 294 39.71 -18.36 51.29
C ARG A 294 39.57 -18.95 52.69
N VAL A 295 39.17 -20.23 52.80
CA VAL A 295 39.72 -21.24 53.73
C VAL A 295 39.63 -22.59 53.04
#